data_AF-A0A0D0ECJ1-F1
#
_entry.id   AF-A0A0D0ECJ1-F1
#
_cell.length_a   1.000
_cell.length_b   1.000
_cell.length_c   1.000
_cell.angle_alpha   90.00
_cell.angle_beta   90.00
_cell.angle_gamma   90.00
#
_symmetry.space_group_name_H-M   'P 1'
#
loop_
_entity.id
_entity.type
_entity.pdbx_description
1 polymer ?
#
loop_
_entity_poly.entity_id
_entity_poly.type
_entity_poly.pdbx_seq_one_letter_code
_entity_poly.pdbx_strand_id
1 'polypeptide(L)' 'GQPGSVYNAYALQGTWVVQDHATLIPHGHWTWADTRYPTEKWCIMPFKKPRGG' A
#
# COMPACT_ATOMS: atom_id res chain seq x y z
N GLY A 1 12.69 -19.04 6.34
CA GLY A 1 12.63 -18.15 5.16
C GLY A 1 11.73 -16.98 5.49
N GLN A 2 12.07 -15.76 5.07
CA GLN A 2 11.20 -14.59 5.28
C GLN A 2 9.85 -14.80 4.59
N PRO A 3 8.73 -14.42 5.24
CA PRO A 3 7.41 -14.49 4.60
C PRO A 3 7.40 -13.67 3.31
N GLY A 4 6.75 -14.17 2.25
CA GLY A 4 6.66 -13.47 0.96
C GLY A 4 6.06 -12.06 1.05
N SER A 5 5.32 -11.75 2.11
CA SER A 5 4.83 -10.40 2.39
C SER A 5 5.96 -9.39 2.71
N VAL A 6 7.03 -9.83 3.37
CA VAL A 6 8.18 -8.97 3.71
C VAL A 6 8.98 -8.63 2.44
N TYR A 7 9.17 -9.62 1.57
CA TYR A 7 9.83 -9.42 0.29
C TYR A 7 9.04 -8.44 -0.60
N ASN A 8 7.72 -8.64 -0.68
CA ASN A 8 6.86 -7.75 -1.43
C ASN A 8 6.92 -6.32 -0.87
N ALA A 9 6.83 -6.13 0.45
CA ALA A 9 6.89 -4.80 1.07
C ALA A 9 8.18 -4.05 0.71
N TYR A 10 9.31 -4.74 0.70
CA TYR A 10 10.58 -4.16 0.29
C TYR A 10 10.62 -3.82 -1.21
N ALA A 11 10.06 -4.68 -2.06
CA ALA A 11 9.93 -4.42 -3.48
C ALA A 11 9.03 -3.20 -3.78
N LEU A 12 7.94 -3.02 -3.02
CA LEU A 12 7.07 -1.85 -3.12
C LEU A 12 7.81 -0.57 -2.71
N GLN A 13 8.60 -0.61 -1.63
CA GLN A 13 9.40 0.55 -1.19
C GLN A 13 10.38 1.05 -2.27
N GLY A 14 10.84 0.16 -3.15
CA GLY A 14 11.70 0.52 -4.28
C GLY A 14 10.97 1.15 -5.47
N THR A 15 9.63 1.18 -5.48
CA THR A 15 8.86 1.76 -6.58
C THR A 15 8.82 3.29 -6.51
N TRP A 16 8.70 3.92 -7.68
CA TRP A 16 8.59 5.38 -7.78
C TRP A 16 7.37 5.92 -7.06
N VAL A 17 6.28 5.16 -7.00
CA VAL A 17 5.06 5.61 -6.32
C VAL A 17 5.27 5.77 -4.82
N VAL A 18 6.12 4.96 -4.18
CA VAL A 18 6.45 5.16 -2.74
C VAL A 18 7.37 6.35 -2.57
N GLN A 19 8.38 6.47 -3.43
CA GLN A 19 9.41 7.50 -3.32
C GLN A 19 8.89 8.91 -3.65
N ASP A 20 7.94 9.04 -4.57
CA ASP A 20 7.43 10.33 -5.07
C ASP A 20 5.89 10.41 -5.07
N HIS A 21 5.25 9.76 -4.09
CA HIS A 21 3.78 9.75 -3.97
C HIS A 21 3.17 11.17 -3.94
N ALA A 22 3.86 12.16 -3.38
CA ALA A 22 3.34 13.53 -3.27
C ALA A 22 3.22 14.24 -4.63
N THR A 23 4.07 13.88 -5.60
CA THR A 23 4.01 14.41 -6.97
C THR A 23 3.08 13.57 -7.84
N LEU A 24 3.04 12.26 -7.60
CA LEU A 24 2.28 11.30 -8.42
C LEU A 24 0.80 11.18 -8.01
N ILE A 25 0.46 11.44 -6.75
CA ILE A 25 -0.90 11.36 -6.22
C ILE A 25 -1.36 12.77 -5.84
N PRO A 26 -2.30 13.36 -6.61
CA PRO A 26 -2.83 14.68 -6.29
C PRO A 26 -3.44 14.75 -4.91
N HIS A 27 -3.46 15.95 -4.32
CA HIS A 27 -4.12 16.17 -3.04
C HIS A 27 -5.56 15.66 -3.04
N GLY A 28 -5.95 14.96 -1.98
CA GLY A 28 -7.27 14.35 -1.82
C GLY A 28 -7.48 13.03 -2.56
N HIS A 29 -6.47 12.51 -3.25
CA HIS A 29 -6.53 11.23 -3.95
C HIS A 29 -5.69 10.17 -3.21
N TRP A 30 -5.97 8.89 -3.50
CA TRP A 30 -5.23 7.75 -2.97
C TRP A 30 -5.16 6.64 -4.01
N THR A 31 -4.16 5.78 -3.88
CA THR A 31 -4.05 4.55 -4.68
C THR A 31 -4.44 3.33 -3.85
N TRP A 32 -4.70 2.22 -4.53
CA TRP A 32 -4.93 0.93 -3.89
C TRP A 32 -3.63 0.14 -3.84
N ALA A 33 -3.29 -0.42 -2.68
CA ALA A 33 -2.28 -1.48 -2.60
C ALA A 33 -2.86 -2.75 -2.00
N ASP A 34 -2.21 -3.87 -2.33
CA ASP A 34 -2.53 -5.16 -1.74
C ASP A 34 -2.46 -5.08 -0.21
N THR A 35 -3.35 -5.81 0.44
CA THR A 35 -3.48 -5.89 1.90
C THR A 35 -2.23 -6.36 2.67
N ARG A 36 -1.20 -6.81 1.94
CA ARG A 36 0.08 -7.25 2.48
C ARG A 36 1.06 -6.10 2.77
N TYR A 37 0.72 -4.87 2.39
CA TYR A 37 1.57 -3.70 2.57
C TYR A 37 1.18 -2.87 3.81
N PRO A 38 2.13 -2.16 4.44
CA PRO A 38 1.81 -1.18 5.46
C PRO A 38 0.87 -0.12 4.87
N THR A 39 -0.18 0.25 5.62
CA THR A 39 -1.13 1.28 5.17
C THR A 39 -0.46 2.65 5.27
N GLU A 40 -0.10 3.22 4.12
CA GLU A 40 0.39 4.59 3.98
C GLU A 40 -0.77 5.57 3.78
N LYS A 41 -0.62 6.85 4.16
CA LYS A 41 -1.73 7.84 4.07
C LYS A 41 -2.29 8.05 2.66
N TRP A 42 -1.44 7.83 1.66
CA TRP A 42 -1.75 7.93 0.23
C TRP A 42 -2.21 6.59 -0.37
N CYS A 43 -2.30 5.53 0.45
CA CYS A 43 -2.57 4.17 0.04
C CYS A 43 -3.65 3.50 0.89
N ILE A 44 -4.82 3.25 0.29
CA ILE A 44 -5.91 2.56 0.95
C ILE A 44 -5.88 1.08 0.59
N MET A 45 -5.98 0.22 1.60
CA MET A 45 -6.15 -1.21 1.40
C MET A 45 -7.63 -1.54 1.16
N PRO A 46 -7.99 -2.19 0.05
CA PRO A 46 -9.36 -2.62 -0.19
C PRO A 46 -9.70 -3.81 0.74
N PHE A 47 -10.39 -3.49 1.84
CA PHE A 47 -11.15 -4.35 2.75
C PHE A 47 -10.49 -5.61 3.37
N LYS A 48 -10.51 -5.65 4.72
CA LYS A 48 -10.92 -6.86 5.45
C LYS A 48 -12.44 -6.83 5.58
N LYS A 49 -13.11 -7.97 5.33
CA LYS A 49 -14.56 -8.16 5.55
C LYS A 49 -14.97 -7.61 6.93
N PRO A 50 -15.98 -6.74 7.07
CA PRO A 50 -16.47 -6.32 8.38
C PRO A 50 -16.97 -7.56 9.14
N ARG A 51 -16.55 -7.68 10.42
CA ARG A 51 -17.00 -8.78 11.29
C ARG A 51 -18.45 -8.48 11.72
N GLY A 52 -19.41 -9.14 11.07
CA GLY A 52 -20.84 -9.04 11.43
C GLY A 52 -21.79 -9.21 10.25
N GLY A 53 -21.59 -10.25 9.44
CA GLY A 53 -22.61 -10.72 8.50
C GLY A 53 -23.51 -11.74 9.18
#